data_AF-A0A950LNL0-F1
#
_entry.id   AF-A0A950LNL0-F1
#
_cell.length_a   1.000
_cell.length_b   1.000
_cell.length_c   1.000
_cell.angle_alpha   90.00
_cell.angle_beta   90.00
_cell.angle_gamma   90.00
#
_symmetry.space_group_name_H-M   'P 1'
#
loop_
_entity.id
_entity.type
_entity.pdbx_description
1 polymer ?
#
loop_
_entity_poly.entity_id
_entity_poly.type
_entity_poly.pdbx_seq_one_letter_code
_entity_poly.pdbx_strand_id
1 'polypeptide(L)' 'MSEANAGAACPICASPESFALAEASNVPILMNRLYPTAAVARAAASGTLRLTRCPHCGFTWNRNFRPELIVYDE' A
#
# COMPACT_ATOMS: atom_id res chain seq x y z
N MET A 1 11.37 -3.80 17.67
CA MET A 1 10.88 -3.15 16.43
C MET A 1 9.87 -4.08 15.79
N SER A 2 8.60 -3.91 16.12
CA SER A 2 7.48 -4.56 15.44
C SER A 2 6.29 -3.63 15.61
N GLU A 3 6.01 -2.83 14.59
CA GLU A 3 4.73 -2.12 14.50
C GLU A 3 4.22 -2.25 13.07
N ALA A 4 3.87 -3.48 12.70
CA ALA A 4 2.85 -3.69 11.69
C ALA A 4 1.50 -3.30 12.31
N ASN A 5 1.25 -2.01 12.51
CA ASN A 5 -0.06 -1.53 12.92
C ASN A 5 -0.95 -1.52 11.67
N ALA A 6 -1.48 -2.68 11.30
CA ALA A 6 -2.62 -2.82 10.41
C ALA A 6 -3.92 -2.32 11.09
N GLY A 7 -3.82 -1.24 11.87
CA GLY A 7 -4.91 -0.65 12.62
C GLY A 7 -5.88 0.07 11.68
N ALA A 8 -7.17 -0.05 11.98
CA ALA A 8 -8.23 0.71 11.29
C ALA A 8 -8.07 2.24 11.42
N ALA A 9 -7.28 2.68 12.41
CA ALA A 9 -7.07 4.08 12.74
C ALA A 9 -6.11 4.80 11.79
N CYS A 10 -6.29 6.10 11.68
CA CYS A 10 -5.41 6.95 10.89
C CYS A 10 -3.99 6.98 11.47
N PRO A 11 -2.94 6.68 10.69
CA PRO A 11 -1.57 6.68 11.19
C PRO A 11 -1.00 8.09 11.48
N ILE A 12 -1.69 9.15 11.06
CA ILE A 12 -1.25 10.54 11.26
C ILE A 12 -1.90 11.18 12.49
N CYS A 13 -3.22 11.04 12.65
CA CYS A 13 -3.97 11.71 13.72
C CYS A 13 -4.63 10.76 14.72
N ALA A 14 -4.38 9.44 14.60
CA ALA A 14 -4.95 8.39 15.43
C ALA A 14 -6.49 8.30 15.47
N SER A 15 -7.22 9.08 14.64
CA SER A 15 -8.67 8.96 14.50
C SER A 15 -9.04 7.51 14.17
N PRO A 16 -10.00 6.89 14.88
CA PRO A 16 -10.42 5.52 14.62
C PRO A 16 -11.27 5.39 13.35
N GLU A 17 -11.74 6.52 12.82
CA GLU A 17 -12.61 6.57 11.65
C GLU A 17 -11.80 6.61 10.36
N SER A 18 -12.19 5.75 9.43
CA SER A 18 -11.66 5.73 8.08
C SER A 18 -12.64 5.08 7.12
N PHE A 19 -12.57 5.46 5.84
CA PHE A 19 -13.40 4.87 4.79
C PHE A 19 -12.55 4.48 3.58
N ALA A 20 -12.96 3.41 2.89
CA ALA A 20 -12.29 2.97 1.67
C ALA A 20 -12.62 3.93 0.52
N LEU A 21 -11.58 4.34 -0.21
CA LEU A 21 -11.71 5.13 -1.45
C LEU A 21 -11.71 4.22 -2.68
N ALA A 22 -10.82 3.24 -2.71
CA ALA A 22 -10.62 2.35 -3.83
C ALA A 22 -9.94 1.06 -3.38
N GLU A 23 -10.20 -0.01 -4.12
CA GLU A 23 -9.53 -1.29 -3.95
C GLU A 23 -9.14 -1.84 -5.32
N ALA A 24 -7.91 -2.33 -5.43
CA ALA A 24 -7.40 -2.96 -6.63
C ALA A 24 -6.55 -4.18 -6.24
N SER A 25 -6.78 -5.29 -6.94
CA SER A 25 -6.02 -6.51 -6.80
C SER A 25 -5.00 -6.63 -7.93
N ASN A 26 -3.96 -7.43 -7.70
CA ASN A 26 -2.89 -7.68 -8.67
C ASN A 26 -2.18 -6.39 -9.14
N VAL A 27 -1.96 -5.46 -8.21
CA VAL A 27 -1.18 -4.24 -8.45
C VAL A 27 0.30 -4.54 -8.17
N PRO A 28 1.24 -4.21 -9.07
CA PRO A 28 2.67 -4.40 -8.81
C PRO A 28 3.08 -3.73 -7.50
N ILE A 29 3.86 -4.43 -6.68
CA ILE A 29 4.31 -3.92 -5.37
C ILE A 29 5.12 -2.62 -5.54
N LEU A 30 5.91 -2.54 -6.60
CA LEU A 30 6.67 -1.35 -6.99
C LEU A 30 6.21 -0.88 -8.38
N MET A 31 5.29 0.08 -8.41
CA MET A 31 4.71 0.60 -9.66
C MET A 31 5.70 1.45 -10.49
N ASN A 32 6.78 1.92 -9.87
CA ASN A 32 7.82 2.73 -10.50
C ASN A 32 9.10 1.94 -10.82
N ARG A 33 9.08 0.59 -10.72
CA ARG A 33 10.23 -0.25 -11.05
C ARG A 33 10.32 -0.50 -12.56
N LEU A 34 11.52 -0.30 -13.11
CA LEU A 34 11.84 -0.71 -14.47
C LEU A 34 12.25 -2.18 -14.48
N TYR A 35 11.75 -2.92 -15.48
CA TYR A 35 12.09 -4.32 -15.68
C TYR A 35 12.80 -4.49 -17.03
N PRO A 36 13.77 -5.41 -17.13
CA PRO A 36 14.59 -5.57 -18.33
C PRO A 36 13.80 -6.10 -19.53
N THR A 37 12.69 -6.82 -19.27
CA THR A 37 11.83 -7.35 -20.33
C THR A 37 10.36 -7.27 -19.95
N ALA A 38 9.50 -7.26 -20.96
CA ALA A 38 8.05 -7.27 -20.75
C ALA A 38 7.55 -8.56 -20.06
N ALA A 39 8.25 -9.69 -20.25
CA ALA A 39 7.89 -10.94 -19.59
C ALA A 39 8.12 -10.85 -18.08
N VAL A 40 9.27 -10.30 -17.65
CA VAL A 40 9.57 -10.08 -16.23
C VAL A 40 8.60 -9.06 -15.63
N ALA A 41 8.29 -7.97 -16.35
CA ALA A 41 7.34 -6.96 -15.88
C ALA A 41 5.94 -7.54 -15.61
N ARG A 42 5.45 -8.44 -16.47
CA ARG A 42 4.15 -9.11 -16.27
C ARG A 42 4.16 -10.13 -15.13
N ALA A 43 5.33 -10.68 -14.81
CA ALA A 43 5.55 -11.60 -13.70
C ALA A 43 5.95 -10.89 -12.40
N ALA A 44 5.94 -9.55 -12.38
CA ALA A 44 6.29 -8.76 -11.20
C ALA A 44 5.43 -9.18 -10.00
N ALA A 45 6.04 -9.19 -8.82
CA ALA A 45 5.31 -9.44 -7.59
C ALA A 45 4.23 -8.37 -7.40
N SER A 46 3.01 -8.83 -7.13
CA SER A 46 1.82 -8.00 -7.03
C SER A 46 1.08 -8.26 -5.72
N GLY A 47 0.34 -7.26 -5.27
CA GLY A 47 -0.46 -7.32 -4.05
C GLY A 47 -1.81 -6.64 -4.21
N THR A 48 -2.50 -6.50 -3.09
CA THR A 48 -3.76 -5.73 -2.99
C THR A 48 -3.46 -4.32 -2.51
N LEU A 49 -3.94 -3.34 -3.26
CA LEU A 49 -3.93 -1.92 -2.90
C LEU A 49 -5.32 -1.55 -2.38
N ARG A 50 -5.43 -1.16 -1.11
CA ARG A 50 -6.67 -0.62 -0.54
C ARG A 50 -6.46 0.79 -0.04
N LEU A 51 -6.82 1.77 -0.86
CA LEU A 51 -6.74 3.17 -0.49
C LEU A 51 -7.84 3.50 0.50
N THR A 52 -7.44 4.06 1.64
CA THR A 52 -8.30 4.41 2.77
C THR A 52 -8.05 5.87 3.12
N ARG A 53 -9.09 6.62 3.44
CA ARG A 53 -9.01 8.04 3.82
C ARG A 53 -9.55 8.28 5.22
N CYS A 54 -8.88 9.16 5.94
CA CYS A 54 -9.34 9.69 7.22
C CYS A 54 -10.25 10.90 6.97
N PRO A 55 -11.49 10.92 7.48
CA PRO A 55 -12.37 12.09 7.36
C PRO A 55 -11.90 13.27 8.22
N HIS A 56 -11.14 13.01 9.29
CA HIS A 56 -10.69 14.03 10.24
C HIS A 56 -9.52 14.87 9.71
N CYS A 57 -8.43 14.24 9.25
CA CYS A 57 -7.23 14.94 8.78
C CYS A 57 -7.04 14.91 7.25
N GLY A 58 -7.88 14.16 6.52
CA GLY A 58 -7.79 14.03 5.07
C GLY A 58 -6.68 13.10 4.56
N PHE A 59 -5.82 12.56 5.44
CA PHE A 59 -4.74 11.65 5.03
C PHE A 59 -5.30 10.40 4.35
N THR A 60 -4.64 9.99 3.26
CA THR A 60 -4.97 8.80 2.47
C THR A 60 -3.80 7.84 2.45
N TRP A 61 -4.03 6.57 2.74
CA TRP A 61 -2.99 5.54 2.80
C TRP A 61 -3.45 4.20 2.23
N ASN A 62 -2.50 3.32 1.92
CA ASN A 62 -2.78 1.92 1.64
C ASN A 62 -2.96 1.18 2.97
N ARG A 63 -4.18 0.73 3.27
CA ARG A 63 -4.49 -0.01 4.51
C ARG A 63 -3.86 -1.41 4.54
N ASN A 64 -3.49 -1.95 3.38
CA ASN A 64 -2.82 -3.23 3.22
C ASN A 64 -1.32 -3.06 2.98
N PHE A 65 -0.73 -1.91 3.32
CA PHE A 65 0.70 -1.67 3.16
C PHE A 65 1.53 -2.63 4.02
N ARG A 66 2.49 -3.29 3.39
CA ARG A 66 3.43 -4.22 4.01
C ARG A 66 4.85 -3.73 3.69
N PRO A 67 5.52 -2.99 4.60
CA PRO A 67 6.83 -2.38 4.32
C PRO A 67 7.89 -3.42 3.94
N GLU A 68 7.79 -4.64 4.47
CA GLU A 68 8.71 -5.74 4.19
C GLU A 68 8.69 -6.23 2.73
N LEU A 69 7.68 -5.85 1.94
CA LEU A 69 7.60 -6.18 0.51
C LEU A 69 8.30 -5.14 -0.38
N ILE A 70 8.66 -3.98 0.17
CA ILE A 70 9.20 -2.86 -0.58
C ILE A 70 10.73 -3.00 -0.64
N VAL A 71 11.25 -3.35 -1.82
CA VAL A 71 12.68 -3.51 -2.06
C VAL A 71 13.12 -2.60 -3.20
N TYR A 72 13.69 -1.44 -2.84
CA TYR A 72 14.10 -0.42 -3.81
C TYR A 72 15.46 -0.68 -4.46
N ASP A 73 16.41 -1.23 -3.70
CA ASP A 73 17.84 -1.25 -4.07
C ASP A 73 18.31 -2.59 -4.68
N GLU A 74 17.45 -3.25 -5.45
CA GLU A 74 17.77 -4.47 -6.21
C GLU A 74 17.74 -4.26 -7.73
#